data_AF-A0A3G2HVI9-F1
#
_entry.id   AF-A0A3G2HVI9-F1
#
_cell.length_a   1.000
_cell.length_b   1.000
_cell.length_c   1.000
_cell.angle_alpha   90.00
_cell.angle_beta   90.00
_cell.angle_gamma   90.00
#
_symmetry.space_group_name_H-M   'P 1'
#
loop_
_entity.id
_entity.type
_entity.pdbx_description
1 polymer ?
#
loop_
_entity_poly.entity_id
_entity_poly.type
_entity_poly.pdbx_seq_one_letter_code
_entity_poly.pdbx_strand_id
1 'polypeptide(L)'
;MDSKFSIIKFLRWTVGSVILIFIAYVAILIGTTWPISEFSITNAGTFGDSFGALTSLFSGLGVAGLLATIFLQREELKLNRRELEETRKEIQLQSQTFHRQRFEDAFYQMLALYKENLRELSIRPHDGDSHRIFGIEALRYLITKFEKAWGKHKLHKFPADENERNEYLYTLVSTIQSVFVRQTRYVETLSSILVLIQDECVPRNGKETYWRILASQLTAYEIKYLFYQALISPDYTTLRNVMLQSQVFQDRLATLNLPDPHRNSFEVLWNISLPKRRNQFTSPLSSAQIKAARKSIQKRQKEASTIAQRTK
;
A
#
# COMPACT_ATOMS: atom_id res chain seq x y z
N MET A 1 -35.67 2.37 -28.31
CA MET A 1 -36.03 3.61 -29.05
C MET A 1 -37.55 3.74 -29.23
N ASP A 2 -38.33 2.70 -28.92
CA ASP A 2 -39.78 2.62 -29.22
C ASP A 2 -40.72 3.34 -28.24
N SER A 3 -40.32 3.59 -26.99
CA SER A 3 -41.21 4.24 -26.01
C SER A 3 -41.44 5.72 -26.31
N LYS A 4 -40.43 6.45 -26.77
CA LYS A 4 -40.54 7.87 -27.14
C LYS A 4 -41.51 8.08 -28.33
N PHE A 5 -41.53 7.15 -29.28
CA PHE A 5 -42.40 7.23 -30.45
C PHE A 5 -43.88 6.99 -30.11
N SER A 6 -44.16 6.12 -29.14
CA SER A 6 -45.52 5.85 -28.63
C SER A 6 -46.11 7.06 -27.88
N ILE A 7 -45.31 7.71 -27.03
CA ILE A 7 -45.73 8.87 -26.23
C ILE A 7 -46.08 10.07 -27.13
N ILE A 8 -45.30 10.33 -28.18
CA ILE A 8 -45.53 11.45 -29.10
C ILE A 8 -46.81 11.24 -29.92
N LYS A 9 -47.10 10.00 -30.36
CA LYS A 9 -48.35 9.67 -31.04
C LYS A 9 -49.57 9.86 -30.13
N PHE A 10 -49.47 9.41 -28.88
CA PHE A 10 -50.53 9.56 -27.88
C PHE A 10 -50.80 11.02 -27.54
N LEU A 11 -49.76 11.84 -27.41
CA LEU A 11 -49.88 13.28 -27.17
C LEU A 11 -50.55 14.01 -28.35
N ARG A 12 -50.19 13.66 -29.60
CA ARG A 12 -50.84 14.22 -30.80
C ARG A 12 -52.32 13.86 -30.88
N TRP A 13 -52.69 12.63 -30.54
CA TRP A 13 -54.07 12.17 -30.57
C TRP A 13 -54.92 12.83 -29.49
N THR A 14 -54.39 12.95 -28.28
CA THR A 14 -55.09 13.62 -27.16
C THR A 14 -55.29 15.11 -27.45
N VAL A 15 -54.26 15.84 -27.88
CA VAL A 15 -54.39 17.26 -28.27
C VAL A 15 -55.36 17.44 -29.44
N GLY A 16 -55.29 16.57 -30.46
CA GLY A 16 -56.23 16.60 -31.59
C GLY A 16 -57.68 16.37 -31.17
N SER A 17 -57.93 15.46 -30.23
CA SER A 17 -59.28 15.19 -29.70
C SER A 17 -59.86 16.37 -28.91
N VAL A 18 -59.03 17.06 -28.12
CA VAL A 18 -59.45 18.25 -27.35
C VAL A 18 -59.81 19.40 -28.29
N ILE A 19 -59.00 19.63 -29.33
CA ILE A 19 -59.28 20.66 -30.35
C ILE A 19 -60.56 20.34 -31.12
N LEU A 20 -60.78 19.07 -31.48
CA LEU A 20 -61.99 18.63 -32.18
C LEU A 20 -63.25 18.85 -31.32
N ILE A 21 -63.19 18.49 -30.03
CA ILE A 21 -64.29 18.73 -29.08
C ILE A 21 -64.58 20.22 -28.96
N PHE A 22 -63.54 21.07 -28.90
CA PHE A 22 -63.69 22.52 -28.86
C PHE A 22 -64.31 23.09 -30.14
N ILE A 23 -63.88 22.63 -31.32
CA ILE A 23 -64.42 23.09 -32.62
C ILE A 23 -65.87 22.63 -32.81
N ALA A 24 -66.17 21.36 -32.53
CA ALA A 24 -67.53 20.83 -32.60
C ALA A 24 -68.47 21.60 -31.67
N TYR A 25 -67.97 21.97 -30.48
CA TYR A 25 -68.69 22.78 -29.52
C TYR A 25 -68.94 24.22 -30.02
N VAL A 26 -67.93 24.91 -30.57
CA VAL A 26 -68.08 26.26 -31.18
C VAL A 26 -69.05 26.25 -32.36
N ALA A 27 -69.03 25.18 -33.17
CA ALA A 27 -69.97 25.02 -34.29
C ALA A 27 -71.42 24.85 -33.82
N ILE A 28 -71.65 24.10 -32.74
CA ILE A 28 -72.97 23.96 -32.11
C ILE A 28 -73.46 25.32 -31.59
N LEU A 29 -72.57 26.13 -31.00
CA LEU A 29 -72.86 27.47 -30.48
C LEU A 29 -73.30 28.44 -31.59
N ILE A 30 -72.58 28.50 -32.71
CA ILE A 30 -72.95 29.36 -33.85
C ILE A 30 -74.29 28.91 -34.45
N GLY A 31 -74.55 27.59 -34.51
CA GLY A 31 -75.78 27.03 -35.06
C GLY A 31 -77.04 27.23 -34.20
N THR A 32 -76.91 27.31 -32.87
CA THR A 32 -78.06 27.48 -31.95
C THR A 32 -78.36 28.94 -31.59
N THR A 33 -77.40 29.85 -31.72
CA THR A 33 -77.55 31.26 -31.27
C THR A 33 -77.93 32.22 -32.40
N TRP A 34 -78.09 31.72 -33.63
CA TRP A 34 -78.44 32.51 -34.81
C TRP A 34 -79.94 32.39 -35.16
N PRO A 35 -80.74 33.48 -35.22
CA PRO A 35 -80.41 34.90 -35.02
C PRO A 35 -80.68 35.39 -33.58
N ILE A 36 -79.92 36.38 -33.14
CA ILE A 36 -79.89 36.87 -31.75
C ILE A 36 -81.07 37.81 -31.48
N SER A 37 -81.94 37.48 -30.50
CA SER A 37 -83.01 38.34 -29.98
C SER A 37 -82.90 38.49 -28.45
N GLU A 38 -83.48 39.55 -27.85
CA GLU A 38 -83.30 39.91 -26.42
C GLU A 38 -83.69 38.79 -25.42
N PHE A 39 -84.60 37.87 -25.78
CA PHE A 39 -84.96 36.69 -24.98
C PHE A 39 -83.86 35.60 -24.96
N SER A 40 -82.92 35.67 -25.89
CA SER A 40 -81.76 34.77 -26.02
C SER A 40 -80.66 35.08 -24.99
N ILE A 41 -80.57 36.32 -24.51
CA ILE A 41 -79.52 36.77 -23.58
C ILE A 41 -79.72 36.16 -22.18
N THR A 42 -80.97 36.04 -21.70
CA THR A 42 -81.28 35.40 -20.41
C THR A 42 -81.03 33.90 -20.45
N ASN A 43 -81.33 33.23 -21.57
CA ASN A 43 -81.01 31.81 -21.76
C ASN A 43 -79.49 31.58 -21.97
N ALA A 44 -78.79 32.52 -22.60
CA ALA A 44 -77.34 32.47 -22.78
C ALA A 44 -76.57 32.42 -21.44
N GLY A 45 -77.11 33.02 -20.37
CA GLY A 45 -76.57 32.91 -19.01
C GLY A 45 -76.63 31.48 -18.45
N THR A 46 -77.79 30.83 -18.49
CA THR A 46 -77.97 29.42 -18.08
C THR A 46 -77.22 28.41 -18.98
N PHE A 47 -76.96 28.77 -20.24
CA PHE A 47 -76.10 27.99 -21.14
C PHE A 47 -74.61 28.20 -20.81
N GLY A 48 -74.22 29.39 -20.36
CA GLY A 48 -72.90 29.67 -19.76
C GLY A 48 -72.61 28.81 -18.52
N ASP A 49 -73.63 28.52 -17.70
CA ASP A 49 -73.49 27.60 -16.56
C ASP A 49 -73.17 26.16 -16.99
N SER A 50 -73.58 25.74 -18.20
CA SER A 50 -73.25 24.41 -18.76
C SER A 50 -71.77 24.27 -19.14
N PHE A 51 -71.08 25.38 -19.40
CA PHE A 51 -69.62 25.40 -19.58
C PHE A 51 -68.87 25.05 -18.28
N GLY A 52 -69.47 25.27 -17.12
CA GLY A 52 -68.88 24.95 -15.82
C GLY A 52 -68.52 23.47 -15.69
N ALA A 53 -69.35 22.58 -16.23
CA ALA A 53 -69.09 21.13 -16.22
C ALA A 53 -67.90 20.76 -17.12
N LEU A 54 -67.79 21.36 -18.31
CA LEU A 54 -66.70 21.11 -19.26
C LEU A 54 -65.37 21.66 -18.74
N THR A 55 -65.37 22.88 -18.21
CA THR A 55 -64.18 23.51 -17.62
C THR A 55 -63.72 22.78 -16.36
N SER A 56 -64.64 22.27 -15.54
CA SER A 56 -64.33 21.43 -14.39
C SER A 56 -63.71 20.09 -14.81
N LEU A 57 -64.20 19.46 -15.87
CA LEU A 57 -63.63 18.22 -16.42
C LEU A 57 -62.21 18.44 -16.96
N PHE A 58 -61.98 19.49 -17.75
CA PHE A 58 -60.65 19.84 -18.24
C PHE A 58 -59.69 20.21 -17.11
N SER A 59 -60.17 20.92 -16.08
CA SER A 59 -59.39 21.24 -14.89
C SER A 59 -59.00 19.97 -14.11
N GLY A 60 -59.94 19.03 -13.95
CA GLY A 60 -59.69 17.72 -13.32
C GLY A 60 -58.69 16.87 -14.10
N LEU A 61 -58.79 16.85 -15.44
CA LEU A 61 -57.81 16.18 -16.31
C LEU A 61 -56.42 16.85 -16.24
N GLY A 62 -56.36 18.17 -16.16
CA GLY A 62 -55.12 18.92 -15.95
C GLY A 62 -54.44 18.55 -14.62
N VAL A 63 -55.21 18.48 -13.53
CA VAL A 63 -54.71 18.03 -12.22
C VAL A 63 -54.28 16.57 -12.25
N ALA A 64 -55.04 15.68 -12.91
CA ALA A 64 -54.66 14.28 -13.07
C ALA A 64 -53.35 14.11 -13.86
N GLY A 65 -53.17 14.89 -14.94
CA GLY A 65 -51.93 14.95 -15.70
C GLY A 65 -50.74 15.45 -14.86
N LEU A 66 -50.96 16.48 -14.03
CA LEU A 66 -49.95 16.99 -13.09
C LEU A 66 -49.59 15.95 -12.01
N LEU A 67 -50.57 15.23 -11.48
CA LEU A 67 -50.30 14.15 -10.51
C LEU A 67 -49.49 13.02 -11.17
N ALA A 68 -49.83 12.64 -12.41
CA ALA A 68 -49.09 11.64 -13.17
C ALA A 68 -47.63 12.06 -13.41
N THR A 69 -47.37 13.32 -13.76
CA THR A 69 -46.00 13.83 -13.91
C THR A 69 -45.25 13.86 -12.58
N ILE A 70 -45.89 14.23 -11.47
CA ILE A 70 -45.27 14.16 -10.13
C ILE A 70 -44.86 12.72 -9.77
N PHE A 71 -45.69 11.72 -10.08
CA PHE A 71 -45.35 10.31 -9.84
C PHE A 71 -44.15 9.86 -10.70
N LEU A 72 -44.11 10.23 -11.98
CA LEU A 72 -42.98 9.91 -12.86
C LEU A 72 -41.69 10.59 -12.39
N GLN A 73 -41.75 11.88 -12.05
CA GLN A 73 -40.63 12.63 -11.51
C GLN A 73 -40.10 12.02 -10.20
N ARG A 74 -40.99 11.53 -9.34
CA ARG A 74 -40.59 10.87 -8.08
C ARG A 74 -39.81 9.58 -8.32
N GLU A 75 -40.19 8.77 -9.32
CA GLU A 75 -39.46 7.55 -9.65
C GLU A 75 -38.12 7.87 -10.33
N GLU A 76 -38.06 8.86 -11.23
CA GLU A 76 -36.81 9.34 -11.81
C GLU A 76 -35.83 9.85 -10.74
N LEU A 77 -36.30 10.63 -9.77
CA LEU A 77 -35.49 11.10 -8.64
C LEU A 77 -34.94 9.95 -7.80
N LYS A 78 -35.74 8.89 -7.60
CA LYS A 78 -35.32 7.70 -6.86
C LYS A 78 -34.26 6.90 -7.62
N LEU A 79 -34.42 6.74 -8.93
CA LEU A 79 -33.43 6.08 -9.78
C LEU A 79 -32.11 6.88 -9.81
N ASN A 80 -32.19 8.20 -10.00
CA ASN A 80 -31.03 9.09 -9.99
C ASN A 80 -30.29 9.06 -8.64
N ARG A 81 -31.01 9.02 -7.51
CA ARG A 81 -30.39 8.83 -6.19
C ARG A 81 -29.62 7.51 -6.09
N ARG A 82 -30.18 6.42 -6.60
CA ARG A 82 -29.50 5.11 -6.62
C ARG A 82 -28.25 5.13 -7.48
N GLU A 83 -28.33 5.70 -8.67
CA GLU A 83 -27.18 5.85 -9.58
C GLU A 83 -26.07 6.69 -8.92
N LEU A 84 -26.41 7.81 -8.28
CA LEU A 84 -25.44 8.62 -7.53
C LEU A 84 -24.81 7.86 -6.36
N GLU A 85 -25.57 7.01 -5.65
CA GLU A 85 -25.03 6.16 -4.59
C GLU A 85 -24.05 5.10 -5.14
N GLU A 86 -24.37 4.49 -6.28
CA GLU A 86 -23.51 3.52 -6.96
C GLU A 86 -22.24 4.19 -7.49
N THR A 87 -22.36 5.34 -8.17
CA THR A 87 -21.21 6.13 -8.64
C THR A 87 -20.31 6.55 -7.47
N ARG A 88 -20.87 6.96 -6.32
CA ARG A 88 -20.08 7.30 -5.14
C ARG A 88 -19.29 6.10 -4.62
N LYS A 89 -19.88 4.91 -4.60
CA LYS A 89 -19.17 3.67 -4.20
C LYS A 89 -18.05 3.34 -5.18
N GLU A 90 -18.30 3.46 -6.47
CA GLU A 90 -17.28 3.19 -7.50
C GLU A 90 -16.11 4.18 -7.41
N ILE A 91 -16.38 5.48 -7.24
CA ILE A 91 -15.34 6.50 -7.02
C ILE A 91 -14.50 6.18 -5.77
N GLN A 92 -15.13 5.71 -4.69
CA GLN A 92 -14.40 5.32 -3.47
C GLN A 92 -13.47 4.12 -3.73
N LEU A 93 -13.94 3.09 -4.44
CA LEU A 93 -13.12 1.93 -4.81
C LEU A 93 -11.98 2.32 -5.76
N GLN A 94 -12.24 3.20 -6.72
CA GLN A 94 -11.24 3.72 -7.63
C GLN A 94 -10.18 4.54 -6.89
N SER A 95 -10.58 5.40 -5.96
CA SER A 95 -9.67 6.17 -5.10
C SER A 95 -8.76 5.24 -4.30
N GLN A 96 -9.30 4.20 -3.66
CA GLN A 96 -8.50 3.21 -2.92
C GLN A 96 -7.50 2.49 -3.83
N THR A 97 -7.93 2.09 -5.03
CA THR A 97 -7.07 1.44 -6.02
C THR A 97 -5.94 2.37 -6.48
N PHE A 98 -6.27 3.63 -6.76
CA PHE A 98 -5.31 4.65 -7.17
C PHE A 98 -4.27 4.93 -6.07
N HIS A 99 -4.70 5.05 -4.80
CA HIS A 99 -3.78 5.20 -3.67
C HIS A 99 -2.80 4.04 -3.58
N ARG A 100 -3.29 2.80 -3.76
CA ARG A 100 -2.44 1.61 -3.75
C ARG A 100 -1.45 1.60 -4.91
N GLN A 101 -1.88 1.92 -6.13
CA GLN A 101 -0.99 1.99 -7.30
C GLN A 101 0.10 3.05 -7.11
N ARG A 102 -0.28 4.26 -6.67
CA ARG A 102 0.67 5.35 -6.39
C ARG A 102 1.73 4.93 -5.38
N PHE A 103 1.32 4.24 -4.32
CA PHE A 103 2.23 3.69 -3.32
C PHE A 103 3.16 2.62 -3.91
N GLU A 104 2.62 1.65 -4.65
CA GLU A 104 3.40 0.57 -5.27
C GLU A 104 4.44 1.14 -6.26
N ASP A 105 4.05 2.10 -7.09
CA ASP A 105 4.94 2.77 -8.03
C ASP A 105 6.07 3.52 -7.30
N ALA A 106 5.74 4.32 -6.28
CA ALA A 106 6.72 5.02 -5.46
C ALA A 106 7.68 4.04 -4.77
N PHE A 107 7.16 2.93 -4.23
CA PHE A 107 7.95 1.90 -3.57
C PHE A 107 8.96 1.27 -4.54
N TYR A 108 8.53 0.85 -5.73
CA TYR A 108 9.42 0.21 -6.69
C TYR A 108 10.43 1.19 -7.29
N GLN A 109 10.06 2.46 -7.50
CA GLN A 109 10.99 3.50 -7.92
C GLN A 109 12.08 3.75 -6.86
N MET A 110 11.70 3.88 -5.59
CA MET A 110 12.67 4.05 -4.51
C MET A 110 13.53 2.80 -4.30
N LEU A 111 12.98 1.60 -4.49
CA LEU A 111 13.76 0.37 -4.45
C LEU A 111 14.79 0.29 -5.59
N ALA A 112 14.46 0.81 -6.78
CA ALA A 112 15.41 0.94 -7.87
C ALA A 112 16.52 1.95 -7.54
N LEU A 113 16.17 3.12 -6.99
CA LEU A 113 17.14 4.11 -6.51
C LEU A 113 18.05 3.55 -5.41
N TYR A 114 17.51 2.75 -4.49
CA TYR A 114 18.28 2.07 -3.46
C TYR A 114 19.34 1.13 -4.07
N LYS A 115 18.94 0.32 -5.06
CA LYS A 115 19.86 -0.60 -5.76
C LYS A 115 20.94 0.16 -6.52
N GLU A 116 20.61 1.30 -7.12
CA GLU A 116 21.58 2.13 -7.81
C GLU A 116 22.56 2.79 -6.83
N ASN A 117 22.07 3.36 -5.73
CA ASN A 117 22.90 3.90 -4.66
C ASN A 117 23.82 2.84 -4.05
N LEU A 118 23.38 1.59 -3.94
CA LEU A 118 24.25 0.48 -3.55
C LEU A 118 25.34 0.24 -4.59
N ARG A 119 25.03 0.22 -5.89
CA ARG A 119 26.02 0.01 -6.96
C ARG A 119 27.08 1.11 -7.01
N GLU A 120 26.66 2.37 -6.87
CA GLU A 120 27.55 3.54 -6.86
C GLU A 120 28.37 3.68 -5.56
N LEU A 121 27.92 3.03 -4.47
CA LEU A 121 28.62 3.03 -3.18
C LEU A 121 30.05 2.58 -3.39
N SER A 122 31.00 3.43 -3.03
CA SER A 122 32.41 3.16 -3.23
C SER A 122 33.26 3.52 -2.03
N ILE A 123 34.30 2.71 -1.81
CA ILE A 123 35.22 2.84 -0.69
C ILE A 123 36.64 2.69 -1.20
N ARG A 124 37.52 3.54 -0.68
CA ARG A 124 38.96 3.44 -0.89
C ARG A 124 39.56 2.58 0.22
N PRO A 125 40.23 1.45 -0.11
CA PRO A 125 40.79 0.56 0.90
C PRO A 125 41.89 1.21 1.73
N HIS A 126 42.76 1.96 1.05
CA HIS A 126 43.89 2.68 1.60
C HIS A 126 43.90 4.13 1.15
N ASP A 127 44.45 5.00 1.99
CA ASP A 127 44.59 6.40 1.66
C ASP A 127 45.65 6.55 0.55
N GLY A 128 45.32 7.29 -0.51
CA GLY A 128 46.16 7.43 -1.71
C GLY A 128 46.00 6.35 -2.79
N ASP A 129 45.18 5.31 -2.58
CA ASP A 129 44.89 4.32 -3.62
C ASP A 129 43.92 4.89 -4.68
N SER A 130 44.24 4.67 -5.96
CA SER A 130 43.36 5.03 -7.08
C SER A 130 42.23 4.02 -7.25
N HIS A 131 42.42 2.79 -6.78
CA HIS A 131 41.43 1.74 -6.90
C HIS A 131 40.29 1.93 -5.88
N ARG A 132 39.06 1.84 -6.38
CA ARG A 132 37.83 1.88 -5.57
C ARG A 132 37.13 0.54 -5.62
N ILE A 133 36.69 0.08 -4.47
CA ILE A 133 35.80 -1.07 -4.35
C ILE A 133 34.37 -0.53 -4.37
N PHE A 134 33.49 -1.15 -5.16
CA PHE A 134 32.12 -0.72 -5.36
C PHE A 134 31.10 -1.72 -4.82
N GLY A 135 29.87 -1.26 -4.60
CA GLY A 135 28.76 -2.16 -4.38
C GLY A 135 28.79 -2.90 -3.05
N ILE A 136 28.26 -4.12 -3.11
CA ILE A 136 28.26 -5.09 -2.01
C ILE A 136 29.70 -5.39 -1.55
N GLU A 137 30.68 -5.34 -2.46
CA GLU A 137 32.08 -5.63 -2.13
C GLU A 137 32.70 -4.58 -1.23
N ALA A 138 32.27 -3.33 -1.36
CA ALA A 138 32.67 -2.26 -0.48
C ALA A 138 32.13 -2.49 0.94
N LEU A 139 30.87 -2.91 1.07
CA LEU A 139 30.28 -3.26 2.37
C LEU A 139 30.94 -4.50 2.98
N ARG A 140 31.22 -5.55 2.18
CA ARG A 140 31.98 -6.72 2.62
C ARG A 140 33.37 -6.34 3.15
N TYR A 141 34.05 -5.42 2.45
CA TYR A 141 35.34 -4.90 2.89
C TYR A 141 35.25 -4.21 4.25
N LEU A 142 34.27 -3.33 4.46
CA LEU A 142 34.04 -2.67 5.75
C LEU A 142 33.77 -3.66 6.89
N ILE A 143 32.89 -4.63 6.67
CA ILE A 143 32.57 -5.67 7.66
C ILE A 143 33.83 -6.44 8.03
N THR A 144 34.63 -6.85 7.04
CA THR A 144 35.86 -7.62 7.27
C THR A 144 36.91 -6.77 8.00
N LYS A 145 37.04 -5.49 7.64
CA LYS A 145 37.93 -4.53 8.32
C LYS A 145 37.52 -4.34 9.78
N PHE A 146 36.22 -4.25 10.04
CA PHE A 146 35.67 -4.14 11.39
C PHE A 146 35.91 -5.41 12.20
N GLU A 147 35.61 -6.59 11.66
CA GLU A 147 35.82 -7.87 12.37
C GLU A 147 37.31 -8.06 12.74
N LYS A 148 38.23 -7.66 11.86
CA LYS A 148 39.68 -7.66 12.16
C LYS A 148 40.08 -6.64 13.22
N ALA A 149 39.53 -5.43 13.19
CA ALA A 149 39.81 -4.40 14.19
C ALA A 149 39.26 -4.81 15.57
N TRP A 150 38.00 -5.24 15.61
CA TRP A 150 37.32 -5.71 16.81
C TRP A 150 38.03 -6.90 17.46
N GLY A 151 38.51 -7.85 16.66
CA GLY A 151 39.25 -9.02 17.14
C GLY A 151 40.51 -8.69 17.95
N LYS A 152 41.11 -7.50 17.78
CA LYS A 152 42.28 -7.05 18.54
C LYS A 152 41.96 -6.72 19.99
N HIS A 153 40.73 -6.29 20.28
CA HIS A 153 40.31 -5.92 21.63
C HIS A 153 40.08 -7.14 22.54
N LYS A 154 39.92 -8.34 21.98
CA LYS A 154 39.67 -9.60 22.72
C LYS A 154 38.44 -9.55 23.67
N LEU A 155 37.48 -8.67 23.38
CA LEU A 155 36.24 -8.51 24.14
C LEU A 155 35.17 -9.49 23.63
N HIS A 156 35.18 -10.70 24.17
CA HIS A 156 34.29 -11.79 23.71
C HIS A 156 32.97 -11.91 24.49
N LYS A 157 32.87 -11.27 25.66
CA LYS A 157 31.68 -11.33 26.53
C LYS A 157 31.17 -9.92 26.78
N PHE A 158 29.85 -9.82 26.93
CA PHE A 158 29.22 -8.58 27.37
C PHE A 158 29.37 -8.44 28.89
N PRO A 159 29.98 -7.36 29.41
CA PRO A 159 30.21 -7.22 30.84
C PRO A 159 28.91 -7.08 31.66
N ALA A 160 28.92 -7.66 32.85
CA ALA A 160 27.80 -7.53 33.80
C ALA A 160 27.88 -6.20 34.55
N ASP A 161 29.08 -5.83 35.01
CA ASP A 161 29.36 -4.57 35.70
C ASP A 161 29.09 -3.36 34.81
N GLU A 162 28.56 -2.30 35.41
CA GLU A 162 28.15 -1.09 34.68
C GLU A 162 29.34 -0.32 34.10
N ASN A 163 30.44 -0.20 34.83
CA ASN A 163 31.62 0.52 34.36
C ASN A 163 32.29 -0.23 33.23
N GLU A 164 32.49 -1.55 33.38
CA GLU A 164 33.03 -2.40 32.31
C GLU A 164 32.13 -2.38 31.08
N ARG A 165 30.80 -2.32 31.26
CA ARG A 165 29.85 -2.21 30.15
C ARG A 165 30.00 -0.90 29.40
N ASN A 166 30.14 0.22 30.11
CA ASN A 166 30.35 1.52 29.48
C ASN A 166 31.66 1.56 28.69
N GLU A 167 32.74 0.98 29.22
CA GLU A 167 34.02 0.83 28.50
C GLU A 167 33.86 -0.03 27.24
N TYR A 168 33.15 -1.16 27.35
CA TYR A 168 32.83 -2.03 26.23
C TYR A 168 32.06 -1.27 25.14
N LEU A 169 30.99 -0.53 25.52
CA LEU A 169 30.15 0.22 24.60
C LEU A 169 30.94 1.34 23.92
N TYR A 170 31.75 2.08 24.67
CA TYR A 170 32.63 3.10 24.11
C TYR A 170 33.62 2.50 23.10
N THR A 171 34.24 1.37 23.43
CA THR A 171 35.17 0.68 22.53
C THR A 171 34.47 0.18 21.26
N LEU A 172 33.25 -0.36 21.39
CA LEU A 172 32.44 -0.81 20.26
C LEU A 172 32.07 0.37 19.35
N VAL A 173 31.50 1.44 19.90
CA VAL A 173 31.08 2.62 19.14
C VAL A 173 32.27 3.28 18.45
N SER A 174 33.39 3.49 19.15
CA SER A 174 34.59 4.11 18.57
C SER A 174 35.21 3.25 17.47
N THR A 175 35.24 1.92 17.63
CA THR A 175 35.71 1.01 16.59
C THR A 175 34.80 1.06 15.36
N ILE A 176 33.48 1.05 15.55
CA ILE A 176 32.52 1.20 14.46
C ILE A 176 32.76 2.53 13.73
N GLN A 177 32.86 3.65 14.45
CA GLN A 177 33.07 4.98 13.85
C GLN A 177 34.39 5.09 13.10
N SER A 178 35.45 4.42 13.56
CA SER A 178 36.75 4.41 12.88
C SER A 178 36.78 3.61 11.58
N VAL A 179 35.86 2.64 11.41
CA VAL A 179 35.84 1.73 10.27
C VAL A 179 34.73 2.06 9.29
N PHE A 180 33.51 2.22 9.78
CA PHE A 180 32.32 2.43 8.96
C PHE A 180 32.18 3.90 8.59
N VAL A 181 32.75 4.27 7.46
CA VAL A 181 32.45 5.55 6.82
C VAL A 181 30.94 5.65 6.57
N ARG A 182 30.34 6.80 6.89
CA ARG A 182 28.90 7.02 6.67
C ARG A 182 28.59 6.97 5.18
N GLN A 183 27.72 6.04 4.80
CA GLN A 183 27.17 5.93 3.46
C GLN A 183 25.77 6.54 3.45
N THR A 184 25.69 7.84 3.75
CA THR A 184 24.44 8.54 4.05
C THR A 184 23.39 8.32 2.96
N ARG A 185 23.72 8.55 1.68
CA ARG A 185 22.77 8.39 0.57
C ARG A 185 22.15 6.98 0.55
N TYR A 186 22.96 5.95 0.76
CA TYR A 186 22.51 4.57 0.75
C TYR A 186 21.58 4.25 1.93
N VAL A 187 21.96 4.65 3.15
CA VAL A 187 21.14 4.39 4.35
C VAL A 187 19.86 5.22 4.35
N GLU A 188 19.93 6.48 3.93
CA GLU A 188 18.77 7.37 3.85
C GLU A 188 17.77 6.91 2.80
N THR A 189 18.23 6.40 1.64
CA THR A 189 17.30 5.85 0.64
C THR A 189 16.52 4.67 1.21
N LEU A 190 17.19 3.79 1.96
CA LEU A 190 16.49 2.70 2.67
C LEU A 190 15.53 3.24 3.72
N SER A 191 15.96 4.22 4.53
CA SER A 191 15.14 4.87 5.55
C SER A 191 13.85 5.42 4.94
N SER A 192 13.98 6.14 3.82
CA SER A 192 12.83 6.69 3.09
C SER A 192 11.89 5.60 2.55
N ILE A 193 12.41 4.45 2.08
CA ILE A 193 11.55 3.31 1.71
C ILE A 193 10.79 2.79 2.93
N LEU A 194 11.46 2.68 4.09
CA LEU A 194 10.82 2.20 5.31
C LEU A 194 9.74 3.17 5.81
N VAL A 195 9.99 4.47 5.75
CA VAL A 195 9.00 5.52 6.05
C VAL A 195 7.82 5.44 5.07
N LEU A 196 8.07 5.29 3.77
CA LEU A 196 7.03 5.12 2.76
C LEU A 196 6.12 3.92 3.09
N ILE A 197 6.71 2.75 3.41
CA ILE A 197 5.94 1.57 3.82
C ILE A 197 5.17 1.83 5.12
N GLN A 198 5.77 2.56 6.06
CA GLN A 198 5.16 2.81 7.36
C GLN A 198 3.95 3.75 7.26
N ASP A 199 4.03 4.77 6.41
CA ASP A 199 3.07 5.87 6.41
C ASP A 199 2.00 5.72 5.32
N GLU A 200 2.37 5.23 4.13
CA GLU A 200 1.47 5.19 2.96
C GLU A 200 0.88 3.80 2.67
N CYS A 201 1.39 2.72 3.28
CA CYS A 201 0.93 1.36 2.98
C CYS A 201 -0.45 1.08 3.61
N VAL A 202 -1.47 0.87 2.75
CA VAL A 202 -2.84 0.52 3.14
C VAL A 202 -3.28 -0.77 2.44
N PRO A 203 -3.87 -1.76 3.14
CA PRO A 203 -4.15 -1.81 4.59
C PRO A 203 -2.91 -2.17 5.42
N ARG A 204 -2.91 -1.88 6.74
CA ARG A 204 -1.77 -2.13 7.65
C ARG A 204 -1.21 -3.57 7.59
N ASN A 205 -2.07 -4.56 7.31
CA ASN A 205 -1.67 -5.96 7.18
C ASN A 205 -0.79 -6.23 5.94
N GLY A 206 -0.73 -5.29 4.99
CA GLY A 206 0.10 -5.37 3.78
C GLY A 206 1.57 -5.05 4.02
N LYS A 207 1.94 -4.35 5.11
CA LYS A 207 3.32 -3.89 5.37
C LYS A 207 4.35 -5.00 5.35
N GLU A 208 4.04 -6.15 5.98
CA GLU A 208 4.94 -7.31 6.01
C GLU A 208 5.23 -7.85 4.60
N THR A 209 4.31 -7.70 3.65
CA THR A 209 4.56 -8.09 2.26
C THR A 209 5.63 -7.23 1.62
N TYR A 210 5.59 -5.91 1.82
CA TYR A 210 6.60 -5.00 1.25
C TYR A 210 7.93 -5.09 2.01
N TRP A 211 7.91 -5.24 3.34
CA TRP A 211 9.12 -5.54 4.11
C TRP A 211 9.78 -6.84 3.66
N ARG A 212 8.99 -7.88 3.35
CA ARG A 212 9.51 -9.13 2.79
C ARG A 212 10.17 -8.93 1.42
N ILE A 213 9.54 -8.16 0.52
CA ILE A 213 10.13 -7.83 -0.78
C ILE A 213 11.43 -7.05 -0.60
N LEU A 214 11.45 -6.04 0.26
CA LEU A 214 12.63 -5.24 0.54
C LEU A 214 13.75 -6.09 1.14
N ALA A 215 13.46 -6.84 2.21
CA ALA A 215 14.42 -7.68 2.89
C ALA A 215 15.02 -8.75 1.96
N SER A 216 14.25 -9.28 1.00
CA SER A 216 14.76 -10.25 0.03
C SER A 216 15.81 -9.66 -0.92
N GLN A 217 15.85 -8.33 -1.10
CA GLN A 217 16.87 -7.65 -1.90
C GLN A 217 18.16 -7.40 -1.11
N LEU A 218 18.11 -7.44 0.23
CA LEU A 218 19.26 -7.16 1.08
C LEU A 218 20.15 -8.40 1.21
N THR A 219 21.45 -8.22 1.09
CA THR A 219 22.44 -9.26 1.42
C THR A 219 22.73 -9.32 2.93
N ALA A 220 23.44 -10.36 3.36
CA ALA A 220 23.91 -10.47 4.75
C ALA A 220 24.86 -9.33 5.15
N TYR A 221 25.69 -8.84 4.22
CA TYR A 221 26.62 -7.74 4.48
C TYR A 221 25.88 -6.41 4.67
N GLU A 222 24.85 -6.16 3.86
CA GLU A 222 23.99 -4.98 4.00
C GLU A 222 23.27 -4.97 5.34
N ILE A 223 22.64 -6.07 5.74
CA ILE A 223 21.94 -6.13 7.04
C ILE A 223 22.92 -5.96 8.20
N LYS A 224 24.12 -6.55 8.13
CA LYS A 224 25.17 -6.32 9.14
C LYS A 224 25.58 -4.84 9.19
N TYR A 225 25.78 -4.20 8.05
CA TYR A 225 26.13 -2.78 7.97
C TYR A 225 25.02 -1.92 8.59
N LEU A 226 23.78 -2.13 8.17
CA LEU A 226 22.59 -1.42 8.68
C LEU A 226 22.39 -1.63 10.18
N PHE A 227 22.66 -2.83 10.69
CA PHE A 227 22.66 -3.11 12.13
C PHE A 227 23.63 -2.19 12.89
N TYR A 228 24.87 -2.06 12.42
CA TYR A 228 25.84 -1.18 13.08
C TYR A 228 25.51 0.30 12.90
N GLN A 229 24.95 0.71 11.75
CA GLN A 229 24.47 2.08 11.56
C GLN A 229 23.31 2.41 12.52
N ALA A 230 22.35 1.50 12.67
CA ALA A 230 21.23 1.64 13.59
C ALA A 230 21.67 1.64 15.07
N LEU A 231 22.78 0.95 15.38
CA LEU A 231 23.37 0.89 16.72
C LEU A 231 24.02 2.22 17.12
N ILE A 232 24.75 2.88 16.22
CA ILE A 232 25.53 4.08 16.54
C ILE A 232 24.77 5.40 16.36
N SER A 233 23.76 5.44 15.48
CA SER A 233 23.12 6.69 15.08
C SER A 233 21.71 6.82 15.67
N PRO A 234 21.40 7.90 16.39
CA PRO A 234 20.07 8.14 16.93
C PRO A 234 19.01 8.37 15.85
N ASP A 235 19.39 8.86 14.67
CA ASP A 235 18.45 9.27 13.63
C ASP A 235 17.65 8.10 13.02
N TYR A 236 18.18 6.87 13.09
CA TYR A 236 17.58 5.69 12.46
C TYR A 236 16.49 5.01 13.32
N THR A 237 15.60 5.79 13.93
CA THR A 237 14.48 5.28 14.75
C THR A 237 13.54 4.39 13.95
N THR A 238 13.13 4.80 12.75
CA THR A 238 12.26 4.02 11.86
C THR A 238 12.89 2.67 11.51
N LEU A 239 14.18 2.64 11.18
CA LEU A 239 14.91 1.40 10.91
C LEU A 239 14.89 0.46 12.13
N ARG A 240 15.17 0.98 13.33
CA ARG A 240 15.10 0.19 14.58
C ARG A 240 13.69 -0.36 14.82
N ASN A 241 12.66 0.45 14.58
CA ASN A 241 11.27 0.03 14.72
C ASN A 241 10.90 -1.07 13.72
N VAL A 242 11.30 -0.97 12.45
CA VAL A 242 11.04 -2.02 11.45
C VAL A 242 11.79 -3.31 11.78
N MET A 243 13.05 -3.21 12.23
CA MET A 243 13.83 -4.38 12.66
C MET A 243 13.15 -5.16 13.79
N LEU A 244 12.30 -4.50 14.58
CA LEU A 244 11.48 -5.12 15.61
C LEU A 244 10.09 -5.53 15.15
N GLN A 245 9.41 -4.73 14.34
CA GLN A 245 8.02 -5.01 14.00
C GLN A 245 7.90 -6.06 12.90
N SER A 246 8.88 -6.13 11.99
CA SER A 246 8.83 -7.06 10.87
C SER A 246 9.37 -8.44 11.24
N GLN A 247 8.55 -9.46 11.02
CA GLN A 247 8.93 -10.85 11.23
C GLN A 247 10.11 -11.24 10.34
N VAL A 248 10.08 -10.85 9.06
CA VAL A 248 11.17 -11.17 8.12
C VAL A 248 12.48 -10.53 8.54
N PHE A 249 12.49 -9.27 9.00
CA PHE A 249 13.74 -8.66 9.49
C PHE A 249 14.25 -9.32 10.76
N GLN A 250 13.37 -9.67 11.71
CA GLN A 250 13.76 -10.43 12.89
C GLN A 250 14.41 -11.77 12.53
N ASP A 251 13.81 -12.54 11.62
CA ASP A 251 14.34 -13.83 11.17
C ASP A 251 15.71 -13.68 10.51
N ARG A 252 15.88 -12.64 9.69
CA ARG A 252 17.17 -12.33 9.07
C ARG A 252 18.21 -11.94 10.11
N LEU A 253 17.86 -11.12 11.09
CA LEU A 253 18.76 -10.77 12.20
C LEU A 253 19.10 -11.98 13.06
N ALA A 254 18.18 -12.89 13.31
CA ALA A 254 18.41 -14.11 14.08
C ALA A 254 19.38 -15.08 13.37
N THR A 255 19.27 -15.21 12.05
CA THR A 255 20.11 -16.11 11.24
C THR A 255 21.49 -15.55 10.91
N LEU A 256 21.68 -14.24 11.04
CA LEU A 256 22.98 -13.61 10.84
C LEU A 256 23.99 -13.98 11.93
N ASN A 257 25.23 -14.20 11.50
CA ASN A 257 26.38 -14.40 12.39
C ASN A 257 26.84 -13.07 13.01
N LEU A 258 25.99 -12.47 13.85
CA LEU A 258 26.30 -11.32 14.70
C LEU A 258 26.68 -11.82 16.10
N PRO A 259 27.75 -11.29 16.72
CA PRO A 259 28.11 -11.63 18.10
C PRO A 259 26.99 -11.26 19.09
N ASP A 260 26.67 -12.15 20.03
CA ASP A 260 25.66 -11.90 21.06
C ASP A 260 25.97 -10.64 21.90
N PRO A 261 27.23 -10.34 22.27
CA PRO A 261 27.54 -9.09 22.95
C PRO A 261 27.15 -7.82 22.18
N HIS A 262 27.17 -7.86 20.84
CA HIS A 262 26.77 -6.72 20.01
C HIS A 262 25.24 -6.57 20.02
N ARG A 263 24.50 -7.68 20.07
CA ARG A 263 23.04 -7.67 20.25
C ARG A 263 22.65 -7.11 21.62
N ASN A 264 23.35 -7.53 22.68
CA ASN A 264 23.13 -7.01 24.03
C ASN A 264 23.45 -5.51 24.12
N SER A 265 24.47 -5.05 23.39
CA SER A 265 24.78 -3.61 23.30
C SER A 265 23.62 -2.81 22.71
N PHE A 266 22.90 -3.40 21.74
CA PHE A 266 21.72 -2.78 21.13
C PHE A 266 20.59 -2.63 22.15
N GLU A 267 20.38 -3.64 22.99
CA GLU A 267 19.38 -3.62 24.06
C GLU A 267 19.70 -2.54 25.10
N VAL A 268 20.95 -2.41 25.52
CA VAL A 268 21.36 -1.39 26.50
C VAL A 268 21.26 0.03 25.94
N LEU A 269 21.67 0.24 24.69
CA LEU A 269 21.68 1.58 24.09
C LEU A 269 20.28 2.07 23.69
N TRP A 270 19.42 1.18 23.21
CA TRP A 270 18.14 1.58 22.63
C TRP A 270 16.92 1.06 23.38
N ASN A 271 17.11 0.29 24.47
CA ASN A 271 16.06 -0.45 25.17
C ASN A 271 15.29 -1.41 24.23
N ILE A 272 16.03 -2.05 23.32
CA ILE A 272 15.49 -2.90 22.26
C ILE A 272 16.12 -4.30 22.31
N SER A 273 15.34 -5.31 22.71
CA SER A 273 15.77 -6.71 22.68
C SER A 273 15.62 -7.30 21.26
N LEU A 274 16.76 -7.68 20.66
CA LEU A 274 16.79 -8.34 19.36
C LEU A 274 16.63 -9.86 19.48
N PRO A 275 16.15 -10.54 18.43
CA PRO A 275 15.99 -11.99 18.47
C PRO A 275 17.33 -12.70 18.69
N LYS A 276 17.29 -13.78 19.48
CA LYS A 276 18.46 -14.62 19.74
C LYS A 276 18.94 -15.29 18.45
N ARG A 277 20.24 -15.56 18.40
CA ARG A 277 20.85 -16.23 17.26
C ARG A 277 20.20 -17.61 17.02
N ARG A 278 19.82 -17.87 15.77
CA ARG A 278 19.27 -19.15 15.31
C ARG A 278 20.16 -19.75 14.23
N ASN A 279 20.39 -21.06 14.30
CA ASN A 279 21.12 -21.76 13.24
C ASN A 279 20.26 -21.82 11.97
N GLN A 280 20.78 -21.24 10.89
CA GLN A 280 20.10 -21.16 9.59
C GLN A 280 19.97 -22.53 8.90
N PHE A 281 20.86 -23.47 9.21
CA PHE A 281 20.88 -24.79 8.60
C PHE A 281 20.34 -25.85 9.56
N THR A 282 19.07 -26.21 9.37
CA THR A 282 18.57 -27.53 9.78
C THR A 282 18.95 -28.50 8.68
N SER A 283 19.91 -29.39 8.96
CA SER A 283 20.28 -30.43 7.98
C SER A 283 19.05 -31.29 7.68
N PRO A 284 18.80 -31.64 6.40
CA PRO A 284 17.76 -32.62 6.07
C PRO A 284 18.12 -34.03 6.58
N LEU A 285 19.38 -34.24 7.01
CA LEU A 285 19.84 -35.48 7.61
C LEU A 285 19.62 -35.45 9.12
N SER A 286 19.17 -36.57 9.66
CA SER A 286 19.11 -36.77 11.11
C SER A 286 20.50 -36.70 11.74
N SER A 287 20.57 -36.35 13.03
CA SER A 287 21.83 -36.29 13.77
C SER A 287 22.61 -37.60 13.73
N ALA A 288 21.89 -38.74 13.69
CA ALA A 288 22.48 -40.08 13.55
C ALA A 288 23.17 -40.25 12.18
N GLN A 289 22.50 -39.88 11.09
CA GLN A 289 23.07 -39.93 9.74
C GLN A 289 24.30 -39.03 9.61
N ILE A 290 24.26 -37.82 10.18
CA ILE A 290 25.41 -36.89 10.19
C ILE A 290 26.59 -37.49 10.96
N LYS A 291 26.34 -38.06 12.14
CA LYS A 291 27.40 -38.67 12.97
C LYS A 291 28.03 -39.87 12.27
N ALA A 292 27.23 -40.72 11.63
CA ALA A 292 27.71 -41.87 10.85
C ALA A 292 28.55 -41.41 9.64
N ALA A 293 28.08 -40.42 8.89
CA ALA A 293 28.80 -39.85 7.75
C ALA A 293 30.13 -39.20 8.18
N ARG A 294 30.16 -38.43 9.28
CA ARG A 294 31.41 -37.86 9.82
C ARG A 294 32.42 -38.95 10.19
N LYS A 295 31.96 -40.02 10.85
CA LYS A 295 32.83 -41.13 11.25
C LYS A 295 33.41 -41.88 10.04
N SER A 296 32.61 -42.10 8.99
CA SER A 296 33.08 -42.76 7.76
C SER A 296 34.05 -41.89 6.95
N ILE A 297 33.83 -40.57 6.91
CA ILE A 297 34.75 -39.61 6.27
C ILE A 297 36.08 -39.54 7.03
N GLN A 298 36.06 -39.42 8.36
CA GLN A 298 37.29 -39.40 9.16
C GLN A 298 38.09 -40.71 9.03
N LYS A 299 37.41 -41.85 8.97
CA LYS A 299 38.06 -43.15 8.76
C LYS A 299 38.78 -43.19 7.40
N ARG A 300 38.10 -42.78 6.31
CA ARG A 300 38.71 -42.68 4.97
C ARG A 300 39.89 -41.71 4.91
N GLN A 301 39.79 -40.56 5.59
CA GLN A 301 40.89 -39.59 5.64
C GLN A 301 42.11 -40.12 6.38
N LYS A 302 41.92 -40.83 7.49
CA LYS A 302 43.02 -41.49 8.23
C LYS A 302 43.67 -42.61 7.42
N GLU A 303 42.87 -43.42 6.72
CA GLU A 303 43.39 -44.48 5.85
C GLU A 303 44.19 -43.90 4.69
N ALA A 304 43.70 -42.85 4.04
CA ALA A 304 44.41 -42.14 2.97
C ALA A 304 45.72 -41.50 3.46
N SER A 305 45.75 -40.88 4.65
CA SER A 305 46.98 -40.31 5.22
C SER A 305 48.00 -41.37 5.60
N THR A 306 47.55 -42.55 6.05
CA THR A 306 48.44 -43.66 6.43
C THR A 306 49.07 -44.32 5.19
N ILE A 307 48.31 -44.43 4.09
CA ILE A 307 48.82 -44.93 2.80
C ILE A 307 49.85 -43.94 2.23
N ALA A 308 49.56 -42.63 2.26
CA ALA A 308 50.49 -41.60 1.80
C ALA A 308 51.80 -41.49 2.62
N GLN A 309 51.79 -41.94 3.87
CA GLN A 309 52.99 -42.05 4.71
C GLN A 309 53.79 -43.34 4.47
N ARG A 310 53.20 -44.37 3.86
CA ARG A 310 53.89 -45.64 3.51
C ARG A 310 54.48 -45.64 2.10
N THR A 311 54.06 -44.72 1.24
CA THR A 311 54.57 -44.56 -0.14
C THR A 311 55.60 -43.44 -0.30
N LYS A 312 56.00 -42.78 0.80
CA LYS A 312 57.20 -41.94 0.90
C LYS A 312 58.29 -42.68 1.64
#